data_AF-A0A376Y2U6-F1
#
_entry.id   AF-A0A376Y2U6-F1
#
_cell.length_a   1.000
_cell.length_b   1.000
_cell.length_c   1.000
_cell.angle_alpha   90.00
_cell.angle_beta   90.00
_cell.angle_gamma   90.00
#
_symmetry.space_group_name_H-M   'P 1'
#
loop_
_entity.id
_entity.type
_entity.pdbx_description
1 polymer ?
#
loop_
_entity_poly.entity_id
_entity_poly.type
_entity_poly.pdbx_seq_one_letter_code
_entity_poly.pdbx_strand_id
1 'polypeptide(L)'
;MPAYRAELIAESLWEFIDEDRSVQTRLGREDSEYLARSVPFYATNQPLADISEMRVVQGMDAGLYQKLKPLVCALPMTRQQNQHQYIRCHAKCDS
;
A
#
# COMPACT_ATOMS: atom_id res chain seq x y z
N MET A 1 -11.52 13.52 -1.93
CA MET A 1 -11.54 12.39 -0.98
C MET A 1 -11.52 12.97 0.43
N PRO A 2 -12.35 12.51 1.38
CA PRO A 2 -12.29 12.97 2.77
C PRO A 2 -10.95 12.63 3.44
N ALA A 3 -10.49 13.46 4.38
CA ALA A 3 -9.19 13.31 5.05
C ALA A 3 -9.02 11.92 5.71
N TYR A 4 -10.04 11.45 6.44
CA TYR A 4 -10.05 10.13 7.07
C TYR A 4 -9.77 8.99 6.08
N ARG A 5 -10.39 9.04 4.89
CA ARG A 5 -10.20 7.99 3.88
C ARG A 5 -8.78 8.02 3.30
N ALA A 6 -8.20 9.21 3.18
CA ALA A 6 -6.82 9.36 2.72
C ALA A 6 -5.84 8.71 3.70
N GLU A 7 -6.02 9.00 4.98
CA GLU A 7 -5.20 8.47 6.08
C GLU A 7 -5.34 6.95 6.19
N LEU A 8 -6.58 6.42 6.13
CA LEU A 8 -6.84 4.98 6.11
C LEU A 8 -6.06 4.25 5.01
N ILE A 9 -6.07 4.79 3.78
CA ILE A 9 -5.38 4.16 2.65
C ILE A 9 -3.87 4.23 2.83
N ALA A 10 -3.34 5.38 3.25
CA ALA A 10 -1.91 5.58 3.43
C ALA A 10 -1.35 4.65 4.52
N GLU A 11 -2.02 4.60 5.67
CA GLU A 11 -1.63 3.74 6.78
C GLU A 11 -1.84 2.25 6.45
N SER A 12 -2.96 1.86 5.84
CA SER A 12 -3.16 0.48 5.40
C SER A 12 -2.14 0.02 4.37
N LEU A 13 -1.65 0.92 3.52
CA LEU A 13 -0.62 0.59 2.54
C LEU A 13 0.76 0.50 3.19
N TRP A 14 1.02 1.26 4.26
CA TRP A 14 2.23 1.10 5.06
C TRP A 14 2.26 -0.29 5.73
N GLU A 15 1.24 -0.64 6.51
CA GLU A 15 1.13 -1.95 7.20
C GLU A 15 1.02 -3.16 6.25
N PHE A 16 0.85 -2.92 4.96
CA PHE A 16 0.79 -4.02 3.98
C PHE A 16 2.17 -4.38 3.44
N ILE A 17 3.12 -3.44 3.47
CA ILE A 17 4.43 -3.54 2.79
C ILE A 17 5.63 -3.52 3.74
N ASP A 18 5.47 -3.06 4.97
CA ASP A 18 6.52 -3.14 5.98
C ASP A 18 6.72 -4.59 6.44
N GLU A 19 7.90 -4.90 6.95
CA GLU A 19 8.33 -6.30 7.11
C GLU A 19 7.83 -6.97 8.39
N ASP A 20 7.34 -6.18 9.35
CA ASP A 20 6.86 -6.72 10.61
C ASP A 20 5.40 -7.18 10.49
N ARG A 21 4.80 -7.62 11.59
CA ARG A 21 3.41 -8.13 11.64
C ARG A 21 2.61 -7.40 12.72
N SER A 22 3.08 -6.23 13.13
CA SER A 22 2.60 -5.49 14.28
C SER A 22 2.13 -4.12 13.84
N VAL A 23 0.86 -3.84 14.11
CA VAL A 23 0.26 -2.57 13.72
C VAL A 23 1.00 -1.39 14.37
N GLN A 24 1.58 -0.50 13.55
CA GLN A 24 2.29 0.72 13.96
C GLN A 24 1.44 1.99 13.82
N THR A 25 0.34 1.90 13.09
CA THR A 25 -0.50 3.04 12.70
C THR A 25 -1.87 3.00 13.38
N ARG A 26 -2.63 4.11 13.27
CA ARG A 26 -3.90 4.28 13.98
C ARG A 26 -5.04 3.54 13.30
N LEU A 27 -5.08 3.60 11.97
CA LEU A 27 -6.12 3.06 11.09
C LEU A 27 -5.66 1.82 10.34
N GLY A 28 -4.37 1.59 10.17
CA GLY A 28 -3.84 0.43 9.48
C GLY A 28 -4.12 -0.88 10.22
N ARG A 29 -4.06 -1.98 9.47
CA ARG A 29 -4.16 -3.35 9.99
C ARG A 29 -3.26 -4.26 9.17
N GLU A 30 -2.79 -5.28 9.86
CA GLU A 30 -1.99 -6.39 9.40
C GLU A 30 -2.87 -7.56 8.92
N ASP A 31 -2.34 -8.78 8.95
CA ASP A 31 -2.99 -10.04 8.60
C ASP A 31 -4.47 -10.17 9.00
N SER A 32 -4.86 -9.68 10.19
CA SER A 32 -6.25 -9.78 10.67
C SER A 32 -7.30 -9.19 9.71
N GLU A 33 -6.96 -8.13 8.97
CA GLU A 33 -7.85 -7.51 7.99
C GLU A 33 -7.97 -8.40 6.74
N TYR A 34 -6.85 -8.90 6.23
CA TYR A 34 -6.80 -9.62 4.96
C TYR A 34 -7.31 -11.06 5.10
N LEU A 35 -7.15 -11.67 6.28
CA LEU A 35 -7.72 -12.97 6.62
C LEU A 35 -9.23 -12.92 6.88
N ALA A 36 -9.80 -11.74 7.14
CA ALA A 36 -11.24 -11.56 7.32
C ALA A 36 -12.02 -11.45 5.99
N ARG A 37 -11.32 -11.47 4.84
CA ARG A 37 -11.93 -11.33 3.52
C ARG A 37 -12.61 -12.62 3.04
N SER A 38 -13.50 -12.47 2.06
CA SER A 38 -14.22 -13.60 1.45
C SER A 38 -13.25 -14.65 0.86
N VAL A 39 -12.17 -14.18 0.24
CA VAL A 39 -11.00 -15.00 -0.10
C VAL A 39 -9.85 -14.50 0.76
N PRO A 40 -9.47 -15.23 1.81
CA PRO A 40 -8.46 -14.79 2.77
C PRO A 40 -7.05 -14.92 2.21
N PHE A 41 -6.20 -13.97 2.58
CA PHE A 41 -4.76 -13.96 2.29
C PHE A 41 -4.02 -13.18 3.39
N TYR A 42 -2.70 -13.23 3.40
CA TYR A 42 -1.86 -12.50 4.35
C TYR A 42 -1.47 -11.13 3.81
N ALA A 43 -1.16 -10.19 4.71
CA ALA A 43 -0.43 -8.99 4.30
C ALA A 43 0.90 -9.41 3.65
N THR A 44 1.37 -8.65 2.66
CA THR A 44 2.53 -9.09 1.86
C THR A 44 3.84 -9.00 2.64
N ASN A 45 3.93 -8.01 3.51
CA ASN A 45 5.06 -7.69 4.38
C ASN A 45 6.39 -7.57 3.64
N GLN A 46 6.29 -7.00 2.44
CA GLN A 46 7.38 -6.77 1.50
C GLN A 46 6.97 -5.67 0.51
N PRO A 47 7.93 -5.04 -0.19
CA PRO A 47 7.62 -4.11 -1.27
C PRO A 47 6.71 -4.74 -2.33
N LEU A 48 5.77 -3.95 -2.86
CA LEU A 48 4.89 -4.40 -3.94
C LEU A 48 5.71 -4.83 -5.16
N ALA A 49 5.38 -5.98 -5.74
CA ALA A 49 5.94 -6.46 -6.98
C ALA A 49 5.24 -5.80 -8.19
N ASP A 50 3.95 -5.50 -8.06
CA ASP A 50 3.18 -4.78 -9.07
C ASP A 50 2.23 -3.75 -8.43
N ILE A 51 1.99 -2.63 -9.10
CA ILE A 51 1.12 -1.57 -8.57
C ILE A 51 -0.34 -2.03 -8.40
N SER A 52 -0.77 -3.09 -9.09
CA SER A 52 -2.11 -3.66 -8.91
C SER A 52 -2.36 -4.26 -7.54
N GLU A 53 -1.32 -4.62 -6.79
CA GLU A 53 -1.46 -5.11 -5.41
C GLU A 53 -2.06 -4.04 -4.48
N MET A 54 -1.84 -2.75 -4.77
CA MET A 54 -2.47 -1.64 -4.05
C MET A 54 -4.02 -1.69 -4.09
N ARG A 55 -4.63 -2.47 -4.99
CA ARG A 55 -6.11 -2.60 -5.04
C ARG A 55 -6.71 -3.21 -3.79
N VAL A 56 -5.95 -4.01 -3.04
CA VAL A 56 -6.50 -4.75 -1.91
C VAL A 56 -6.41 -3.99 -0.60
N VAL A 57 -5.71 -2.87 -0.53
CA VAL A 57 -5.57 -2.10 0.72
C VAL A 57 -6.91 -1.50 1.16
N GLN A 58 -7.06 -1.27 2.47
CA GLN A 58 -8.29 -0.75 3.04
C GLN A 58 -8.66 0.62 2.48
N GLY A 59 -9.96 0.84 2.26
CA GLY A 59 -10.46 2.11 1.74
C GLY A 59 -10.21 2.35 0.24
N MET A 60 -9.52 1.43 -0.46
CA MET A 60 -9.37 1.48 -1.91
C MET A 60 -10.65 1.04 -2.62
N ASP A 61 -11.01 1.72 -3.70
CA ASP A 61 -12.05 1.27 -4.63
C ASP A 61 -11.53 1.37 -6.07
N ALA A 62 -12.26 0.78 -7.02
CA ALA A 62 -11.87 0.78 -8.42
C ALA A 62 -11.70 2.19 -9.00
N GLY A 63 -12.58 3.14 -8.65
CA GLY A 63 -12.54 4.50 -9.17
C GLY A 63 -11.33 5.28 -8.66
N LEU A 64 -10.99 5.12 -7.38
CA LEU A 64 -9.80 5.72 -6.77
C LEU A 64 -8.52 5.08 -7.30
N TYR A 65 -8.48 3.75 -7.40
CA TYR A 65 -7.33 3.05 -7.98
C TYR A 65 -7.01 3.56 -9.39
N GLN A 66 -8.02 3.73 -10.26
CA GLN A 66 -7.78 4.25 -11.61
C GLN A 66 -7.26 5.69 -11.62
N LYS A 67 -7.67 6.53 -10.66
CA LYS A 67 -7.13 7.90 -10.50
C LYS A 67 -5.70 7.93 -9.99
N LEU A 68 -5.34 6.98 -9.11
CA LEU A 68 -4.00 6.88 -8.55
C LEU A 68 -3.01 6.17 -9.49
N LYS A 69 -3.45 5.17 -10.25
CA LYS A 69 -2.62 4.36 -11.15
C LYS A 69 -1.63 5.16 -12.02
N PRO A 70 -2.00 6.29 -12.65
CA PRO A 70 -1.03 7.07 -13.44
C PRO A 70 -0.04 7.90 -12.60
N LEU A 71 -0.27 8.04 -11.30
CA LEU A 71 0.53 8.91 -10.42
C LEU A 71 1.58 8.14 -9.60
N VAL A 72 1.39 6.83 -9.41
CA VAL A 72 2.20 5.99 -8.52
C VAL A 72 2.75 4.76 -9.25
N CYS A 73 3.89 4.24 -8.80
CA CYS A 73 4.42 2.96 -9.26
C CYS A 73 5.08 2.17 -8.13
N ALA A 74 5.16 0.85 -8.33
CA ALA A 74 5.94 -0.07 -7.53
C ALA A 74 7.29 -0.30 -8.24
N LEU A 75 8.36 0.29 -7.71
CA LEU A 75 9.70 0.17 -8.28
C LEU A 75 10.57 -0.74 -7.39
N PRO A 76 11.35 -1.66 -7.98
CA PRO A 76 12.31 -2.45 -7.23
C PRO A 76 13.49 -1.54 -6.81
N MET A 77 13.39 -0.95 -5.62
CA MET A 77 14.47 -0.16 -5.02
C MET A 77 15.05 -0.94 -3.83
N THR A 78 16.37 -1.04 -3.75
CA THR A 78 17.03 -1.69 -2.61
C THR A 78 16.85 -0.85 -1.34
N ARG A 79 16.57 -1.51 -0.20
CA ARG A 79 16.30 -0.85 1.10
C ARG A 79 17.37 0.16 1.54
N GLN A 80 18.62 0.00 1.11
CA GLN A 80 19.70 0.94 1.44
C GLN A 80 19.44 2.38 0.92
N GLN A 81 18.54 2.58 -0.04
CA GLN A 81 18.16 3.91 -0.52
C GLN A 81 17.01 4.56 0.26
N ASN A 82 16.34 3.83 1.17
CA ASN A 82 15.01 4.17 1.66
C ASN A 82 14.89 4.05 3.18
N GLN A 83 15.53 4.92 3.96
CA GLN A 83 15.13 5.02 5.37
C GLN A 83 13.75 5.68 5.55
N HIS A 84 13.18 6.37 4.55
CA HIS A 84 11.88 7.07 4.71
C HIS A 84 11.02 7.28 3.44
N GLN A 85 11.21 6.52 2.34
CA GLN A 85 10.60 6.91 1.06
C GLN A 85 9.40 6.05 0.64
N TYR A 86 8.22 6.49 1.07
CA TYR A 86 6.94 6.14 0.47
C TYR A 86 6.98 6.38 -1.06
N ILE A 87 6.43 5.42 -1.82
CA ILE A 87 5.89 5.51 -3.19
C ILE A 87 6.33 6.79 -3.92
N ARG A 88 7.44 6.74 -4.67
CA ARG A 88 7.85 7.87 -5.51
C ARG A 88 6.82 8.10 -6.61
N CYS A 89 6.17 9.25 -6.57
CA CYS A 89 5.23 9.69 -7.59
C CYS A 89 5.95 10.36 -8.77
N HIS A 90 5.43 10.07 -9.97
CA HIS A 90 5.52 10.82 -11.23
C HIS A 90 6.83 10.93 -12.05
N ALA A 91 8.00 10.51 -11.56
CA ALA A 91 9.26 10.78 -12.30
C ALA A 91 10.09 9.55 -12.75
N LYS A 92 9.69 8.32 -12.42
CA LYS A 92 10.50 7.12 -12.71
C LYS A 92 9.73 5.91 -13.24
N CYS A 93 8.43 6.05 -13.49
CA CYS A 93 7.60 4.90 -13.84
C CYS A 93 7.64 4.53 -15.35
N ASP A 94 8.36 5.31 -16.17
CA ASP A 94 8.47 5.15 -17.64
C ASP A 94 9.90 4.75 -18.11
N SER A 95 10.75 4.20 -17.23
CA SER A 95 12.13 3.79 -17.58
C SER A 95 12.32 2.29 -17.59
#